data_AF-A0A3D3PHW2-F1
#
_entry.id   AF-A0A3D3PHW2-F1
#
_cell.length_a   1.000
_cell.length_b   1.000
_cell.length_c   1.000
_cell.angle_alpha   90.00
_cell.angle_beta   90.00
_cell.angle_gamma   90.00
#
_symmetry.space_group_name_H-M   'P 1'
#
loop_
_entity.id
_entity.type
_entity.pdbx_description
1 polymer ?
#
loop_
_entity_poly.entity_id
_entity_poly.type
_entity_poly.pdbx_seq_one_letter_code
_entity_poly.pdbx_strand_id
1 'polypeptide(L)'
;CLQIKDDLFDFNTITDVNASSPFPQFNNEVIMVTLITNTVYYSISTSFAQIDSLLYNSYSDNDLRKTAFFKPSNTGYNFKGSYSGTPSKLFIGIATDEVYLMRAECLAREGNRDDALKDLNKLMETKWKSGLFIPLTANTASNVLTMILEERRKELIFRNLRWMDIKRRNIKGANIILTRLVNGRKYSLPPNDNRYALPLPLDIIARTGIVQNPK
;
A
#
# COMPACT_ATOMS: atom_id res chain seq x y z
N CYS A 1 0.23 -7.39 -19.96
CA CYS A 1 0.76 -7.82 -18.64
C CYS A 1 -0.09 -8.96 -18.06
N LEU A 2 -1.33 -8.68 -17.62
CA LEU A 2 -2.26 -9.70 -17.07
C LEU A 2 -2.79 -10.74 -18.09
N GLN A 3 -2.41 -10.68 -19.36
CA GLN A 3 -2.67 -11.76 -20.32
C GLN A 3 -1.55 -12.83 -20.30
N ILE A 4 -0.41 -12.50 -19.68
CA ILE A 4 0.79 -13.36 -19.64
C ILE A 4 1.02 -13.86 -18.20
N LYS A 5 0.77 -12.99 -17.21
CA LYS A 5 0.99 -13.27 -15.79
C LYS A 5 -0.14 -12.63 -14.99
N ASP A 6 -1.03 -13.45 -14.46
CA ASP A 6 -2.26 -13.00 -13.78
C ASP A 6 -2.54 -13.75 -12.47
N ASP A 7 -1.63 -14.63 -12.06
CA ASP A 7 -1.75 -15.34 -10.79
C ASP A 7 -1.82 -14.37 -9.61
N LEU A 8 -2.68 -14.72 -8.65
CA LEU A 8 -2.79 -14.05 -7.37
C LEU A 8 -2.43 -15.04 -6.26
N PHE A 9 -1.76 -14.56 -5.23
CA PHE A 9 -1.36 -15.37 -4.10
C PHE A 9 -2.56 -15.47 -3.16
N ASP A 10 -3.02 -16.70 -2.95
CA ASP A 10 -4.12 -17.00 -2.04
C ASP A 10 -3.61 -17.03 -0.60
N PHE A 11 -4.07 -16.08 0.21
CA PHE A 11 -3.64 -15.93 1.59
C PHE A 11 -4.14 -17.08 2.47
N ASN A 12 -5.13 -17.85 2.01
CA ASN A 12 -5.54 -19.09 2.67
C ASN A 12 -4.47 -20.19 2.60
N THR A 13 -3.48 -20.06 1.71
CA THR A 13 -2.38 -21.04 1.55
C THR A 13 -1.14 -20.72 2.37
N ILE A 14 -1.16 -19.63 3.16
CA ILE A 14 -0.04 -19.26 4.03
C ILE A 14 0.16 -20.34 5.10
N THR A 15 1.33 -20.99 5.11
CA THR A 15 1.64 -22.09 6.05
C THR A 15 1.62 -21.65 7.51
N ASP A 16 2.26 -20.51 7.82
CA ASP A 16 2.26 -19.92 9.15
C ASP A 16 2.04 -18.41 9.05
N VAL A 17 0.77 -18.00 9.21
CA VAL A 17 0.39 -16.59 9.18
C VAL A 17 1.01 -15.79 10.33
N ASN A 18 1.43 -16.44 11.42
CA ASN A 18 2.01 -15.81 12.60
C ASN A 18 3.52 -15.60 12.49
N ALA A 19 4.18 -16.21 11.50
CA ALA A 19 5.60 -16.05 11.22
C ALA A 19 6.02 -14.57 11.12
N SER A 20 7.28 -14.29 11.43
CA SER A 20 7.86 -12.94 11.33
C SER A 20 7.94 -12.41 9.89
N SER A 21 7.90 -13.33 8.91
CA SER A 21 7.72 -13.05 7.48
C SER A 21 6.89 -14.20 6.88
N PRO A 22 5.56 -14.05 6.78
CA PRO A 22 4.66 -15.13 6.35
C PRO A 22 4.63 -15.32 4.83
N PHE A 23 5.20 -14.38 4.06
CA PHE A 23 5.19 -14.41 2.60
C PHE A 23 6.56 -14.85 2.04
N PRO A 24 6.62 -15.90 1.22
CA PRO A 24 7.86 -16.31 0.61
C PRO A 24 8.34 -15.27 -0.41
N GLN A 25 9.65 -15.11 -0.50
CA GLN A 25 10.28 -14.43 -1.63
C GLN A 25 9.96 -15.24 -2.89
N PHE A 26 9.55 -14.57 -3.98
CA PHE A 26 9.11 -15.22 -5.23
C PHE A 26 7.80 -16.01 -5.12
N ASN A 27 6.87 -15.57 -4.27
CA ASN A 27 5.48 -16.04 -4.41
C ASN A 27 4.95 -15.79 -5.83
N ASN A 28 3.89 -16.49 -6.19
CA ASN A 28 3.36 -16.48 -7.55
C ASN A 28 2.86 -15.10 -8.02
N GLU A 29 2.68 -14.07 -7.18
CA GLU A 29 2.34 -12.72 -7.65
C GLU A 29 3.55 -11.97 -8.22
N VAL A 30 4.77 -12.34 -7.83
CA VAL A 30 5.98 -11.56 -8.10
C VAL A 30 6.36 -11.60 -9.59
N ILE A 31 6.39 -10.43 -10.23
CA ILE A 31 6.85 -10.24 -11.61
C ILE A 31 8.33 -9.84 -11.62
N MET A 32 8.69 -8.89 -10.76
CA MET A 32 10.06 -8.38 -10.64
C MET A 32 10.39 -8.19 -9.17
N VAL A 33 11.52 -8.74 -8.72
CA VAL A 33 12.00 -8.53 -7.36
C VAL A 33 12.84 -7.27 -7.28
N THR A 34 12.44 -6.39 -6.37
CA THR A 34 13.27 -5.28 -5.91
C THR A 34 13.09 -5.17 -4.41
N LEU A 35 14.20 -5.10 -3.69
CA LEU A 35 14.21 -5.08 -2.22
C LEU A 35 14.92 -3.82 -1.74
N ILE A 36 14.31 -3.14 -0.78
CA ILE A 36 15.05 -2.22 0.09
C ILE A 36 15.83 -3.08 1.07
N THR A 37 17.16 -3.01 0.97
CA THR A 37 18.06 -3.68 1.90
C THR A 37 18.27 -2.84 3.15
N ASN A 38 18.51 -3.51 4.28
CA ASN A 38 18.93 -2.90 5.52
C ASN A 38 17.93 -1.89 6.13
N THR A 39 16.67 -2.31 6.33
CA THR A 39 15.64 -1.44 6.92
C THR A 39 15.87 -1.06 8.38
N VAL A 40 16.79 -1.76 9.07
CA VAL A 40 17.03 -1.66 10.51
C VAL A 40 17.45 -0.25 10.94
N TYR A 41 18.13 0.50 10.06
CA TYR A 41 18.59 1.86 10.36
C TYR A 41 17.61 2.95 9.87
N TYR A 42 16.51 2.57 9.24
CA TYR A 42 15.54 3.53 8.71
C TYR A 42 14.30 3.59 9.59
N SER A 43 13.63 4.74 9.56
CA SER A 43 12.34 4.96 10.24
C SER A 43 11.21 4.02 9.80
N ILE A 44 11.44 3.19 8.77
CA ILE A 44 10.51 2.21 8.20
C ILE A 44 10.79 0.77 8.64
N SER A 45 11.73 0.54 9.57
CA SER A 45 12.02 -0.80 10.06
C SER A 45 10.79 -1.50 10.62
N THR A 46 10.55 -2.73 10.19
CA THR A 46 9.46 -3.61 10.65
C THR A 46 9.58 -4.00 12.13
N SER A 47 10.69 -3.67 12.79
CA SER A 47 10.90 -3.91 14.23
C SER A 47 10.42 -2.78 15.12
N PHE A 48 10.25 -1.56 14.60
CA PHE A 48 9.87 -0.41 15.42
C PHE A 48 8.88 0.56 14.75
N ALA A 49 8.75 0.54 13.42
CA ALA A 49 7.79 1.37 12.72
C ALA A 49 6.36 0.92 13.07
N GLN A 50 5.60 1.85 13.66
CA GLN A 50 4.21 1.63 14.03
C GLN A 50 3.28 1.89 12.84
N ILE A 51 2.31 1.01 12.66
CA ILE A 51 1.23 1.16 11.69
C ILE A 51 0.26 2.24 12.16
N ASP A 52 -0.25 3.02 11.20
CA ASP A 52 -1.37 3.92 11.43
C ASP A 52 -2.58 3.13 11.95
N SER A 53 -3.03 3.43 13.17
CA SER A 53 -4.14 2.70 13.81
C SER A 53 -5.43 2.75 12.99
N LEU A 54 -5.68 3.85 12.27
CA LEU A 54 -6.84 3.94 11.37
C LEU A 54 -6.72 3.00 10.18
N LEU A 55 -5.49 2.77 9.68
CA LEU A 55 -5.27 1.79 8.62
C LEU A 55 -5.48 0.37 9.14
N TYR A 56 -4.88 0.01 10.28
CA TYR A 56 -5.09 -1.31 10.89
C TYR A 56 -6.59 -1.60 11.16
N ASN A 57 -7.33 -0.62 11.69
CA ASN A 57 -8.75 -0.77 11.99
C ASN A 57 -9.65 -0.79 10.74
N SER A 58 -9.13 -0.42 9.57
CA SER A 58 -9.90 -0.47 8.31
C SER A 58 -10.04 -1.87 7.71
N TYR A 59 -9.34 -2.86 8.26
CA TYR A 59 -9.46 -4.25 7.84
C TYR A 59 -10.57 -4.96 8.63
N SER A 60 -11.42 -5.69 7.90
CA SER A 60 -12.35 -6.66 8.47
C SER A 60 -11.61 -7.77 9.21
N ASP A 61 -12.22 -8.37 10.22
CA ASP A 61 -11.66 -9.52 10.92
C ASP A 61 -11.62 -10.80 10.05
N ASN A 62 -12.32 -10.78 8.92
CA ASN A 62 -12.29 -11.85 7.91
C ASN A 62 -11.32 -11.57 6.75
N ASP A 63 -10.69 -10.40 6.75
CA ASP A 63 -9.63 -10.05 5.81
C ASP A 63 -8.29 -10.60 6.33
N LEU A 64 -7.71 -11.57 5.63
CA LEU A 64 -6.49 -12.26 6.04
C LEU A 64 -5.28 -11.32 6.04
N ARG A 65 -5.34 -10.18 5.33
CA ARG A 65 -4.27 -9.18 5.41
C ARG A 65 -4.13 -8.63 6.81
N LYS A 66 -5.21 -8.57 7.60
CA LYS A 66 -5.15 -8.07 8.99
C LYS A 66 -4.21 -8.91 9.87
N THR A 67 -4.22 -10.22 9.69
CA THR A 67 -3.35 -11.14 10.45
C THR A 67 -2.01 -11.37 9.75
N ALA A 68 -1.99 -11.40 8.42
CA ALA A 68 -0.79 -11.66 7.63
C ALA A 68 0.14 -10.44 7.55
N PHE A 69 -0.39 -9.21 7.51
CA PHE A 69 0.42 -7.99 7.39
C PHE A 69 0.89 -7.43 8.72
N PHE A 70 0.21 -7.75 9.83
CA PHE A 70 0.44 -7.06 11.10
C PHE A 70 0.75 -8.01 12.24
N LYS A 71 1.71 -7.61 13.07
CA LYS A 71 2.02 -8.27 14.35
C LYS A 71 1.86 -7.27 15.49
N PRO A 72 1.34 -7.68 16.66
CA PRO A 72 1.29 -6.83 17.85
C PRO A 72 2.68 -6.32 18.25
N SER A 73 2.72 -5.16 18.88
CA SER A 73 3.89 -4.54 19.49
C SER A 73 3.46 -3.79 20.76
N ASN A 74 4.41 -3.29 21.57
CA ASN A 74 4.11 -2.66 22.86
C ASN A 74 3.10 -1.49 22.79
N THR A 75 3.04 -0.76 21.66
CA THR A 75 2.22 0.46 21.52
C THR A 75 1.26 0.40 20.33
N GLY A 76 1.10 -0.75 19.68
CA GLY A 76 0.30 -0.86 18.46
C GLY A 76 0.69 -2.07 17.63
N TYR A 77 0.84 -1.89 16.32
CA TYR A 77 1.16 -2.96 15.37
C TYR A 77 2.37 -2.60 14.52
N ASN A 78 3.22 -3.59 14.25
CA ASN A 78 4.27 -3.50 13.25
C ASN A 78 3.90 -4.28 11.99
N PHE A 79 4.49 -3.90 10.87
CA PHE A 79 4.32 -4.59 9.60
C PHE A 79 5.20 -5.85 9.53
N LYS A 80 4.64 -6.93 8.98
CA LYS A 80 5.36 -8.16 8.61
C LYS A 80 4.99 -8.70 7.22
N GLY A 81 4.08 -8.02 6.52
CA GLY A 81 3.50 -8.48 5.25
C GLY A 81 4.36 -8.33 4.00
N SER A 82 5.68 -8.20 4.13
CA SER A 82 6.57 -7.99 2.99
C SER A 82 6.83 -9.29 2.23
N TYR A 83 6.80 -9.24 0.89
CA TYR A 83 7.13 -10.37 0.00
C TYR A 83 8.64 -10.62 -0.15
N SER A 84 9.41 -10.24 0.87
CA SER A 84 10.87 -10.36 0.91
C SER A 84 11.35 -11.71 1.44
N GLY A 85 10.48 -12.53 2.04
CA GLY A 85 10.84 -13.75 2.77
C GLY A 85 11.68 -13.50 4.04
N THR A 86 11.86 -12.24 4.44
CA THR A 86 12.64 -11.88 5.63
C THR A 86 12.16 -10.55 6.23
N PRO A 87 12.14 -10.40 7.57
CA PRO A 87 11.70 -9.17 8.21
C PRO A 87 12.68 -7.99 8.03
N SER A 88 13.94 -8.22 7.63
CA SER A 88 14.99 -7.19 7.53
C SER A 88 15.02 -6.44 6.19
N LYS A 89 14.13 -6.79 5.27
CA LYS A 89 14.03 -6.22 3.93
C LYS A 89 12.57 -5.92 3.61
N LEU A 90 12.34 -4.91 2.77
CA LEU A 90 11.01 -4.60 2.25
C LEU A 90 10.97 -4.85 0.75
N PHE A 91 9.95 -5.57 0.31
CA PHE A 91 9.66 -5.73 -1.12
C PHE A 91 9.05 -4.45 -1.68
N ILE A 92 9.65 -3.94 -2.75
CA ILE A 92 9.17 -2.79 -3.53
C ILE A 92 9.16 -3.11 -5.04
N GLY A 93 9.20 -4.40 -5.36
CA GLY A 93 9.13 -4.89 -6.72
C GLY A 93 7.71 -4.84 -7.27
N ILE A 94 7.58 -5.25 -8.53
CA ILE A 94 6.31 -5.33 -9.22
C ILE A 94 5.72 -6.71 -9.00
N ALA A 95 4.44 -6.75 -8.63
CA ALA A 95 3.67 -7.98 -8.48
C ALA A 95 2.26 -7.78 -9.06
N THR A 96 1.59 -8.87 -9.39
CA THR A 96 0.29 -8.88 -10.08
C THR A 96 -0.81 -8.21 -9.26
N ASP A 97 -0.77 -8.29 -7.93
CA ASP A 97 -1.63 -7.56 -6.98
C ASP A 97 -1.73 -6.06 -7.32
N GLU A 98 -0.58 -5.42 -7.52
CA GLU A 98 -0.50 -4.01 -7.90
C GLU A 98 -1.02 -3.78 -9.33
N VAL A 99 -0.74 -4.68 -10.27
CA VAL A 99 -1.16 -4.56 -11.67
C VAL A 99 -2.68 -4.69 -11.79
N TYR A 100 -3.32 -5.58 -11.04
CA TYR A 100 -4.78 -5.68 -10.95
C TYR A 100 -5.38 -4.38 -10.41
N LEU A 101 -4.86 -3.85 -9.30
CA LEU A 101 -5.34 -2.59 -8.74
C LEU A 101 -5.14 -1.41 -9.71
N MET A 102 -4.04 -1.40 -10.46
CA MET A 102 -3.77 -0.37 -11.47
C MET A 102 -4.76 -0.45 -12.63
N ARG A 103 -5.01 -1.66 -13.18
CA ARG A 103 -5.98 -1.85 -14.26
C ARG A 103 -7.40 -1.53 -13.80
N ALA A 104 -7.80 -2.01 -12.61
CA ALA A 104 -9.09 -1.69 -12.02
C ALA A 104 -9.29 -0.17 -11.86
N GLU A 105 -8.27 0.54 -11.38
CA GLU A 105 -8.33 2.00 -11.23
C GLU A 105 -8.52 2.70 -12.58
N CYS A 106 -7.79 2.27 -13.63
CA CYS A 106 -7.96 2.81 -14.99
C CYS A 106 -9.37 2.57 -15.52
N LEU A 107 -9.86 1.33 -15.44
CA LEU A 107 -11.21 0.95 -15.88
C LEU A 107 -12.29 1.79 -15.19
N ALA A 108 -12.20 1.96 -13.87
CA ALA A 108 -13.15 2.77 -13.12
C ALA A 108 -13.10 4.25 -13.52
N ARG A 109 -11.90 4.78 -13.86
CA ARG A 109 -11.74 6.16 -14.36
C ARG A 109 -12.29 6.36 -15.77
N GLU A 110 -12.27 5.33 -16.60
CA GLU A 110 -12.88 5.32 -17.93
C GLU A 110 -14.40 5.09 -17.89
N GLY A 111 -14.98 4.87 -16.70
CA GLY A 111 -16.40 4.60 -16.53
C GLY A 111 -16.78 3.13 -16.73
N ASN A 112 -15.81 2.25 -16.97
CA ASN A 112 -16.03 0.81 -17.08
C ASN A 112 -16.16 0.18 -15.68
N ARG A 113 -17.34 0.32 -15.10
CA ARG A 113 -17.69 -0.12 -13.75
C ARG A 113 -17.53 -1.63 -13.56
N ASP A 114 -18.06 -2.42 -14.49
CA ASP A 114 -18.22 -3.86 -14.31
C ASP A 114 -16.88 -4.59 -14.40
N ASP A 115 -16.02 -4.21 -15.35
CA ASP A 115 -14.68 -4.79 -15.44
C ASP A 115 -13.79 -4.33 -14.27
N ALA A 116 -13.94 -3.10 -13.80
CA ALA A 116 -13.23 -2.62 -12.61
C ALA A 116 -13.63 -3.41 -11.34
N LEU A 117 -14.92 -3.70 -11.17
CA LEU A 117 -15.41 -4.55 -10.07
C LEU A 117 -14.93 -5.99 -10.22
N LYS A 118 -14.89 -6.52 -11.44
CA LYS A 118 -14.38 -7.86 -11.71
C LYS A 118 -12.93 -8.01 -11.27
N ASP A 119 -12.07 -7.07 -11.64
CA ASP A 119 -10.66 -7.06 -11.21
C ASP A 119 -10.51 -6.94 -9.70
N LEU A 120 -11.26 -6.03 -9.09
CA LEU A 120 -11.22 -5.85 -7.64
C LEU A 120 -11.67 -7.12 -6.90
N ASN A 121 -12.81 -7.70 -7.30
CA ASN A 121 -13.33 -8.91 -6.67
C ASN A 121 -12.39 -10.10 -6.87
N LYS A 122 -11.76 -10.22 -8.04
CA LYS A 122 -10.77 -11.26 -8.30
C LYS A 122 -9.58 -11.17 -7.35
N LEU A 123 -9.10 -9.97 -7.05
CA LEU A 123 -8.07 -9.75 -6.02
C LEU A 123 -8.60 -10.08 -4.63
N MET A 124 -9.75 -9.54 -4.26
CA MET A 124 -10.27 -9.63 -2.89
C MET A 124 -10.61 -11.06 -2.48
N GLU A 125 -11.08 -11.89 -3.41
CA GLU A 125 -11.35 -13.31 -3.16
C GLU A 125 -10.14 -14.05 -2.59
N THR A 126 -8.92 -13.69 -3.00
CA THR A 126 -7.68 -14.34 -2.52
C THR A 126 -7.16 -13.78 -1.19
N LYS A 127 -7.75 -12.69 -0.69
CA LYS A 127 -7.32 -12.01 0.55
C LYS A 127 -8.27 -12.26 1.71
N TRP A 128 -9.46 -12.79 1.46
CA TRP A 128 -10.45 -13.09 2.49
C TRP A 128 -10.42 -14.57 2.88
N LYS A 129 -10.84 -14.86 4.12
CA LYS A 129 -11.04 -16.24 4.58
C LYS A 129 -11.99 -17.00 3.63
N SER A 130 -11.60 -18.22 3.25
CA SER A 130 -12.42 -19.08 2.39
C SER A 130 -13.86 -19.20 2.87
N GLY A 131 -14.80 -19.03 1.93
CA GLY A 131 -16.25 -19.09 2.20
C GLY A 131 -16.85 -17.86 2.89
N LEU A 132 -16.04 -16.85 3.27
CA LEU A 132 -16.53 -15.64 3.93
C LEU A 132 -16.44 -14.38 3.05
N PHE A 133 -15.83 -14.48 1.87
CA PHE A 133 -15.82 -13.38 0.92
C PHE A 133 -17.20 -13.20 0.28
N ILE A 134 -17.71 -11.98 0.33
CA ILE A 134 -18.90 -11.56 -0.41
C ILE A 134 -18.42 -10.60 -1.49
N PRO A 135 -18.69 -10.88 -2.79
CA PRO A 135 -18.29 -9.98 -3.88
C PRO A 135 -18.76 -8.56 -3.64
N LEU A 136 -17.83 -7.61 -3.78
CA LEU A 136 -18.11 -6.19 -3.70
C LEU A 136 -19.02 -5.79 -4.85
N THR A 137 -19.97 -4.91 -4.55
CA THR A 137 -20.91 -4.35 -5.51
C THR A 137 -20.95 -2.84 -5.36
N ALA A 138 -21.22 -2.14 -6.46
CA ALA A 138 -21.32 -0.69 -6.48
C ALA A 138 -22.16 -0.23 -7.67
N ASN A 139 -22.93 0.84 -7.49
CA ASN A 139 -23.85 1.32 -8.51
C ASN A 139 -23.14 2.15 -9.60
N THR A 140 -22.05 2.85 -9.25
CA THR A 140 -21.35 3.77 -10.15
C THR A 140 -19.86 3.47 -10.21
N ALA A 141 -19.22 3.78 -11.34
CA ALA A 141 -17.77 3.66 -11.50
C ALA A 141 -16.99 4.52 -10.47
N SER A 142 -17.56 5.65 -10.04
CA SER A 142 -16.97 6.47 -8.97
C SER A 142 -16.97 5.77 -7.62
N ASN A 143 -18.00 5.00 -7.27
CA ASN A 143 -18.01 4.23 -6.03
C ASN A 143 -16.99 3.08 -6.09
N VAL A 144 -16.88 2.41 -7.24
CA VAL A 144 -15.85 1.39 -7.48
C VAL A 144 -14.45 1.98 -7.35
N LEU A 145 -14.21 3.17 -7.93
CA LEU A 145 -12.93 3.88 -7.81
C LEU A 145 -12.56 4.15 -6.35
N THR A 146 -13.52 4.58 -5.52
CA THR A 146 -13.27 4.77 -4.08
C THR A 146 -12.84 3.46 -3.42
N MET A 147 -13.56 2.36 -3.66
CA MET A 147 -13.21 1.03 -3.13
C MET A 147 -11.81 0.60 -3.58
N ILE A 148 -11.47 0.74 -4.87
CA ILE A 148 -10.14 0.40 -5.41
C ILE A 148 -9.05 1.21 -4.70
N LEU A 149 -9.27 2.51 -4.47
CA LEU A 149 -8.28 3.37 -3.81
C LEU A 149 -8.10 3.08 -2.31
N GLU A 150 -9.12 2.51 -1.67
CA GLU A 150 -9.06 2.01 -0.30
C GLU A 150 -8.32 0.68 -0.24
N GLU A 151 -8.69 -0.26 -1.12
CA GLU A 151 -8.02 -1.55 -1.24
C GLU A 151 -6.56 -1.42 -1.67
N ARG A 152 -6.22 -0.49 -2.55
CA ARG A 152 -4.84 -0.18 -2.92
C ARG A 152 -4.01 0.27 -1.73
N ARG A 153 -4.60 1.06 -0.81
CA ARG A 153 -3.92 1.48 0.43
C ARG A 153 -3.68 0.28 1.35
N LYS A 154 -4.63 -0.66 1.39
CA LYS A 154 -4.56 -1.85 2.24
C LYS A 154 -3.63 -2.93 1.69
N GLU A 155 -3.57 -3.11 0.38
CA GLU A 155 -2.73 -4.11 -0.27
C GLU A 155 -1.25 -3.70 -0.30
N LEU A 156 -0.97 -2.44 -0.64
CA LEU A 156 0.38 -2.01 -1.03
C LEU A 156 1.15 -1.30 0.09
N ILE A 157 1.01 -1.76 1.34
CA ILE A 157 1.74 -1.19 2.48
C ILE A 157 3.25 -1.46 2.34
N PHE A 158 4.06 -0.45 2.61
CA PHE A 158 5.53 -0.49 2.49
C PHE A 158 6.06 -0.85 1.08
N ARG A 159 5.23 -0.70 0.04
CA ARG A 159 5.62 -0.89 -1.38
C ARG A 159 6.23 0.36 -2.03
N ASN A 160 6.54 1.41 -1.25
CA ASN A 160 7.04 2.72 -1.73
C ASN A 160 6.08 3.51 -2.64
N LEU A 161 4.77 3.28 -2.53
CA LEU A 161 3.76 3.90 -3.42
C LEU A 161 2.90 4.96 -2.73
N ARG A 162 2.73 4.85 -1.39
CA ARG A 162 1.73 5.64 -0.65
C ARG A 162 1.94 7.15 -0.77
N TRP A 163 3.19 7.62 -0.79
CA TRP A 163 3.50 9.04 -0.92
C TRP A 163 2.99 9.60 -2.26
N MET A 164 3.27 8.90 -3.35
CA MET A 164 2.82 9.28 -4.69
C MET A 164 1.31 9.16 -4.84
N ASP A 165 0.71 8.12 -4.25
CA ASP A 165 -0.75 7.95 -4.21
C ASP A 165 -1.45 9.12 -3.50
N ILE A 166 -0.90 9.63 -2.38
CA ILE A 166 -1.47 10.79 -1.70
C ILE A 166 -1.38 12.03 -2.58
N LYS A 167 -0.20 12.30 -3.16
CA LYS A 167 0.01 13.49 -4.01
C LYS A 167 -0.95 13.50 -5.20
N ARG A 168 -1.02 12.42 -5.98
CA ARG A 168 -1.90 12.35 -7.17
C ARG A 168 -3.38 12.41 -6.82
N ARG A 169 -3.78 11.90 -5.64
CA ARG A 169 -5.17 11.94 -5.17
C ARG A 169 -5.55 13.33 -4.66
N ASN A 170 -4.66 14.02 -3.96
CA ASN A 170 -4.91 15.36 -3.44
C ASN A 170 -5.03 16.41 -4.55
N ILE A 171 -4.28 16.26 -5.64
CA ILE A 171 -4.48 17.07 -6.86
C ILE A 171 -5.89 16.88 -7.44
N LYS A 172 -6.49 15.69 -7.27
CA LYS A 172 -7.86 15.36 -7.69
C LYS A 172 -8.91 15.60 -6.59
N GLY A 173 -8.58 16.36 -5.55
CA GLY A 173 -9.55 16.77 -4.51
C GLY A 173 -9.81 15.75 -3.40
N ALA A 174 -8.96 14.73 -3.22
CA ALA A 174 -9.15 13.75 -2.14
C ALA A 174 -8.96 14.31 -0.73
N ASN A 175 -8.36 15.51 -0.59
CA ASN A 175 -8.20 16.24 0.67
C ASN A 175 -7.59 15.42 1.83
N ILE A 176 -6.65 14.52 1.52
CA ILE A 176 -5.98 13.67 2.50
C ILE A 176 -4.95 14.52 3.27
N ILE A 177 -5.15 14.64 4.58
CA ILE A 177 -4.21 15.30 5.51
C ILE A 177 -3.39 14.22 6.22
N LEU A 178 -2.06 14.27 6.07
CA LEU A 178 -1.20 13.42 6.88
C LEU A 178 -1.05 14.03 8.27
N THR A 179 -1.39 13.27 9.30
CA THR A 179 -1.29 13.70 10.70
C THR A 179 -0.48 12.68 11.50
N ARG A 180 0.39 13.18 12.39
CA ARG A 180 1.11 12.36 13.37
C ARG A 180 1.07 13.03 14.73
N LEU A 181 0.89 12.25 15.78
CA LEU A 181 1.03 12.69 17.17
C LEU A 181 2.35 12.13 17.69
N VAL A 182 3.29 13.01 18.03
CA VAL A 182 4.62 12.62 18.54
C VAL A 182 4.86 13.40 19.83
N ASN A 183 5.03 12.68 20.95
CA ASN A 183 5.21 13.25 22.29
C ASN A 183 4.14 14.31 22.64
N GLY A 184 2.87 14.00 22.37
CA GLY A 184 1.74 14.92 22.63
C GLY A 184 1.60 16.09 21.64
N ARG A 185 2.56 16.28 20.71
CA ARG A 185 2.49 17.33 19.68
C ARG A 185 1.94 16.79 18.36
N LYS A 186 0.92 17.47 17.83
CA LYS A 186 0.33 17.17 16.53
C LYS A 186 1.14 17.81 15.40
N TYR A 187 1.54 17.00 14.44
CA TYR A 187 2.16 17.41 13.18
C TYR A 187 1.19 17.11 12.05
N SER A 188 1.00 18.07 11.15
CA SER A 188 0.14 17.91 9.97
C SER A 188 0.82 18.38 8.69
N LEU A 189 0.51 17.68 7.60
CA LEU A 189 0.83 18.07 6.24
C LEU A 189 -0.49 18.17 5.45
N PRO A 190 -1.01 19.40 5.26
CA PRO A 190 -2.21 19.67 4.48
C PRO A 190 -2.09 19.19 3.02
N PRO A 191 -3.20 18.99 2.30
CA PRO A 191 -3.18 18.61 0.88
C PRO A 191 -2.49 19.69 0.04
N ASN A 192 -1.76 19.28 -1.00
CA ASN A 192 -1.11 20.17 -1.98
C ASN A 192 -0.07 21.16 -1.39
N ASP A 193 0.34 20.96 -0.15
CA ASP A 193 1.39 21.73 0.51
C ASP A 193 2.76 21.52 -0.16
N ASN A 194 3.57 22.57 -0.29
CA ASN A 194 4.85 22.50 -0.98
C ASN A 194 5.83 21.49 -0.32
N ARG A 195 5.65 21.18 0.96
CA ARG A 195 6.44 20.18 1.70
C ARG A 195 6.22 18.74 1.20
N TYR A 196 5.32 18.50 0.23
CA TYR A 196 5.28 17.23 -0.51
C TYR A 196 6.43 17.05 -1.52
N ALA A 197 7.16 18.12 -1.85
CA ALA A 197 8.39 18.08 -2.62
C ALA A 197 9.60 18.09 -1.69
N LEU A 198 10.58 17.24 -1.97
CA LEU A 198 11.87 17.31 -1.29
C LEU A 198 12.58 18.61 -1.71
N PRO A 199 13.35 19.25 -0.82
CA PRO A 199 14.16 20.40 -1.20
C PRO A 199 15.21 19.98 -2.24
N LEU A 200 15.50 20.87 -3.18
CA LEU A 200 16.63 20.71 -4.09
C LEU A 200 17.93 20.65 -3.28
N PRO A 201 18.88 19.75 -3.63
CA PRO A 201 20.18 19.68 -2.98
C PRO A 201 20.93 21.02 -3.05
N LEU A 202 21.55 21.43 -1.93
CA LEU A 202 22.20 22.73 -1.81
C LEU A 202 23.42 22.88 -2.74
N ASP A 203 24.12 21.79 -3.02
CA ASP A 203 25.24 21.75 -3.96
C ASP A 203 24.80 21.98 -5.41
N ILE A 204 23.63 21.47 -5.79
CA ILE A 204 23.03 21.71 -7.10
C ILE A 204 22.63 23.19 -7.24
N ILE A 205 22.03 23.78 -6.19
CA ILE A 205 21.73 25.22 -6.16
C ILE A 205 23.01 26.04 -6.31
N ALA A 206 24.04 25.74 -5.52
CA ALA A 206 25.31 26.47 -5.55
C ALA A 206 26.00 26.39 -6.92
N ARG A 207 25.88 25.27 -7.64
CA ARG A 207 26.51 25.06 -8.95
C ARG A 207 25.74 25.68 -10.12
N THR A 208 24.41 25.70 -10.05
CA THR A 208 23.57 26.05 -11.20
C THR A 208 22.85 27.40 -11.05
N GLY A 209 22.73 27.91 -9.83
CA GLY A 209 21.90 29.07 -9.52
C GLY A 209 20.39 28.81 -9.56
N ILE A 210 19.95 27.55 -9.68
CA ILE A 210 18.51 27.22 -9.67
C ILE A 210 17.88 27.63 -8.33
N VAL A 211 16.67 28.20 -8.38
CA VAL A 211 15.94 28.64 -7.18
C VAL A 211 15.41 27.43 -6.43
N GLN A 212 15.46 27.48 -5.09
CA GLN A 212 14.91 26.44 -4.22
C GLN A 212 13.39 26.31 -4.41
N ASN A 213 12.86 25.09 -4.22
CA ASN A 213 11.43 24.84 -4.18
C ASN A 213 10.75 25.74 -3.12
N PRO A 214 9.53 26.24 -3.40
CA PRO A 214 8.78 27.01 -2.42
C PRO A 214 8.53 26.16 -1.17
N LYS A 215 8.37 26.81 -0.02
CA LYS A 215 8.06 26.16 1.26
C LYS A 215 6.56 26.11 1.54
#